data_AF-A0A957EUE7-F1
#
_entry.id   AF-A0A957EUE7-F1
#
_cell.length_a   1.000
_cell.length_b   1.000
_cell.length_c   1.000
_cell.angle_alpha   90.00
_cell.angle_beta   90.00
_cell.angle_gamma   90.00
#
_symmetry.space_group_name_H-M   'P 1'
#
loop_
_entity.id
_entity.type
_entity.pdbx_description
1 polymer ?
#
loop_
_entity_poly.entity_id
_entity_poly.type
_entity_poly.pdbx_seq_one_letter_code
_entity_poly.pdbx_strand_id
1 'polypeptide(L)'
;MPITPDYQPGEAFMVQFVWKLPAEGFVRARFEAEVLSIDDKALRYFVWLRKFAGGWEESPTGKPLPREQASWAYWQRVEQIEGSRVNLAFEAADGRPLRLRLETLTGEHPFFSKYREN
;
A
#
# COMPACT_ATOMS: atom_id res chain seq x y z
N MET A 1 -8.56 23.17 8.22
CA MET A 1 -9.17 22.26 9.21
C MET A 1 -8.05 21.45 9.84
N PRO A 2 -8.12 21.11 11.14
CA PRO A 2 -7.15 20.17 11.72
C PRO A 2 -7.26 18.82 10.99
N ILE A 3 -6.13 18.18 10.71
CA ILE A 3 -6.12 16.81 10.17
C ILE A 3 -6.48 15.89 11.34
N THR A 4 -7.58 15.15 11.20
CA THR A 4 -8.09 14.19 12.20
C THR A 4 -8.21 12.82 11.56
N PRO A 5 -8.14 11.73 12.35
CA PRO A 5 -8.40 10.40 11.83
C PRO A 5 -9.88 10.25 11.44
N ASP A 6 -10.14 9.77 10.23
CA ASP A 6 -11.47 9.43 9.73
C ASP A 6 -11.91 8.01 10.14
N TYR A 7 -10.96 7.16 10.55
CA TYR A 7 -11.19 5.77 10.93
C TYR A 7 -10.62 5.48 12.32
N GLN A 8 -11.32 4.63 13.08
CA GLN A 8 -10.97 4.18 14.43
C GLN A 8 -10.34 2.78 14.44
N PRO A 9 -9.65 2.38 15.52
CA PRO A 9 -9.14 1.01 15.66
C PRO A 9 -10.25 -0.04 15.47
N GLY A 10 -9.97 -1.07 14.67
CA GLY A 10 -10.93 -2.11 14.26
C GLY A 10 -11.71 -1.79 12.98
N GLU A 11 -11.70 -0.53 12.51
CA GLU A 11 -12.26 -0.16 11.21
C GLU A 11 -11.23 -0.39 10.10
N ALA A 12 -11.72 -0.53 8.85
CA ALA A 12 -10.86 -0.75 7.70
C ALA A 12 -11.18 0.22 6.55
N PHE A 13 -10.15 0.58 5.80
CA PHE A 13 -10.28 1.39 4.59
C PHE A 13 -9.44 0.82 3.44
N MET A 14 -9.79 1.22 2.22
CA MET A 14 -9.02 0.84 1.03
C MET A 14 -7.82 1.78 0.87
N VAL A 15 -6.62 1.23 0.92
CA VAL A 15 -5.39 1.95 0.59
C VAL A 15 -4.91 1.56 -0.79
N GLN A 16 -4.37 2.52 -1.54
CA GLN A 16 -3.77 2.28 -2.84
C GLN A 16 -2.27 2.62 -2.80
N PHE A 17 -1.42 1.66 -3.15
CA PHE A 17 0.02 1.84 -3.30
C PHE A 17 0.43 1.84 -4.76
N VAL A 18 1.43 2.66 -5.09
CA VAL A 18 1.98 2.79 -6.43
C VAL A 18 3.49 2.75 -6.37
N TRP A 19 4.10 1.84 -7.10
CA TRP A 19 5.55 1.76 -7.27
C TRP A 19 5.92 2.11 -8.70
N LYS A 20 6.95 2.95 -8.87
CA LYS A 20 7.57 3.15 -10.18
C LYS A 20 8.52 1.97 -10.46
N LEU A 21 8.34 1.31 -11.59
CA LEU A 21 9.21 0.23 -12.04
C LEU A 21 10.46 0.79 -12.76
N PRO A 22 11.57 0.03 -12.82
CA PRO A 22 12.79 0.47 -13.52
C PRO A 22 12.59 0.72 -15.03
N ALA A 23 11.69 -0.04 -15.68
CA ALA A 23 11.31 0.14 -17.09
C ALA A 23 10.29 1.28 -17.31
N GLU A 24 10.26 2.25 -16.39
CA GLU A 24 9.41 3.45 -16.34
C GLU A 24 7.89 3.24 -16.22
N GLY A 25 7.40 2.00 -16.14
CA GLY A 25 6.01 1.70 -15.80
C GLY A 25 5.68 1.89 -14.32
N PHE A 26 4.45 1.55 -13.95
CA PHE A 26 4.00 1.56 -12.55
C PHE A 26 3.26 0.28 -12.20
N VAL A 27 3.40 -0.18 -10.96
CA VAL A 27 2.51 -1.19 -10.37
C VAL A 27 1.60 -0.47 -9.40
N ARG A 28 0.28 -0.65 -9.57
CA ARG A 28 -0.73 -0.16 -8.64
C ARG A 28 -1.42 -1.32 -7.95
N ALA A 29 -1.43 -1.30 -6.63
CA ALA A 29 -2.07 -2.33 -5.83
C ALA A 29 -2.99 -1.70 -4.80
N ARG A 30 -4.12 -2.35 -4.53
CA ARG A 30 -5.08 -1.95 -3.50
C ARG A 30 -5.12 -3.01 -2.43
N PHE A 31 -5.17 -2.56 -1.17
CA PHE A 31 -5.29 -3.41 0.00
C PHE A 31 -6.40 -2.88 0.90
N GLU A 32 -7.10 -3.80 1.54
CA GLU A 32 -7.91 -3.47 2.71
C GLU A 32 -6.96 -3.33 3.92
N ALA A 33 -6.95 -2.15 4.51
CA ALA A 33 -6.10 -1.80 5.65
C ALA A 33 -6.96 -1.62 6.90
N GLU A 34 -6.78 -2.49 7.89
CA GLU A 34 -7.45 -2.41 9.19
C GLU A 34 -6.61 -1.57 10.15
N VAL A 35 -7.25 -0.59 10.81
CA VAL A 35 -6.59 0.27 11.80
C VAL A 35 -6.36 -0.52 13.08
N LEU A 36 -5.10 -0.68 13.48
CA LEU A 36 -4.72 -1.29 14.75
C LEU A 36 -4.64 -0.25 15.88
N SER A 37 -4.08 0.91 15.58
CA SER A 37 -3.97 2.03 16.51
C SER A 37 -3.72 3.34 15.77
N ILE A 38 -3.82 4.45 16.51
CA ILE A 38 -3.69 5.80 16.00
C ILE A 38 -2.62 6.53 16.81
N ASP A 39 -1.77 7.29 16.14
CA ASP A 39 -0.89 8.28 16.75
C ASP A 39 -1.28 9.68 16.26
N ASP A 40 -2.08 10.36 17.08
CA ASP A 40 -2.56 11.71 16.79
C ASP A 40 -1.44 12.75 16.78
N LYS A 41 -0.33 12.51 17.50
CA LYS A 41 0.82 13.44 17.49
C LYS A 41 1.56 13.36 16.17
N ALA A 42 1.72 12.16 15.63
CA ALA A 42 2.36 11.92 14.34
C ALA A 42 1.40 12.02 13.14
N LEU A 43 0.08 12.14 13.40
CA LEU A 43 -1.00 12.15 12.40
C LEU A 43 -1.01 10.89 11.53
N ARG A 44 -0.90 9.72 12.17
CA ARG A 44 -0.74 8.43 11.49
C ARG A 44 -1.63 7.33 12.04
N TYR A 45 -2.07 6.46 11.14
CA TYR A 45 -2.59 5.14 11.43
C TYR A 45 -1.44 4.13 11.50
N PHE A 46 -1.50 3.22 12.46
CA PHE A 46 -0.83 1.93 12.40
C PHE A 46 -1.84 0.93 11.87
N VAL A 47 -1.60 0.36 10.69
CA VAL A 47 -2.56 -0.53 10.04
C VAL A 47 -1.99 -1.92 9.78
N TRP A 48 -2.89 -2.88 9.67
CA TRP A 48 -2.64 -4.21 9.13
C TRP A 48 -3.25 -4.33 7.73
N LEU A 49 -2.45 -4.71 6.74
CA LEU A 49 -2.91 -4.96 5.37
C LEU A 49 -3.58 -6.33 5.29
N ARG A 50 -4.85 -6.39 5.67
CA ARG A 50 -5.61 -7.62 5.89
C ARG A 50 -5.83 -8.43 4.61
N LYS A 51 -6.02 -7.77 3.47
CA LYS A 51 -6.40 -8.42 2.21
C LYS A 51 -5.93 -7.65 0.99
N PHE A 52 -5.35 -8.35 0.01
CA PHE A 52 -5.13 -7.80 -1.33
C PHE A 52 -6.44 -7.73 -2.11
N ALA A 53 -6.79 -6.55 -2.60
CA ALA A 53 -8.03 -6.27 -3.33
C ALA A 53 -7.84 -6.19 -4.86
N GLY A 54 -6.63 -6.48 -5.34
CA GLY A 54 -6.28 -6.42 -6.76
C GLY A 54 -5.46 -5.19 -7.15
N GLY A 55 -5.08 -5.13 -8.41
CA GLY A 55 -4.22 -4.10 -8.96
C GLY A 55 -3.99 -4.25 -10.46
N TRP A 56 -3.21 -3.34 -11.04
CA TRP A 56 -2.83 -3.37 -12.44
C TRP A 56 -1.46 -2.73 -12.64
N GLU A 57 -0.81 -3.07 -13.74
CA GLU A 57 0.40 -2.38 -14.19
C GLU A 57 0.03 -1.29 -15.19
N GLU A 58 0.78 -0.21 -15.18
CA GLU A 58 0.65 0.90 -16.11
C GLU A 58 1.94 1.07 -16.91
N SER A 59 1.79 1.47 -18.16
CA SER A 59 2.87 1.96 -18.99
C SER A 59 3.46 3.27 -18.41
N PRO A 60 4.60 3.75 -18.93
CA PRO A 60 5.15 5.05 -18.56
C PRO A 60 4.19 6.23 -18.81
N THR A 61 3.23 6.05 -19.73
CA THR A 61 2.19 7.04 -20.04
C THR A 61 0.95 6.92 -19.15
N GLY A 62 0.98 6.04 -18.14
CA GLY A 62 -0.13 5.83 -17.20
C GLY A 62 -1.28 5.00 -17.76
N LYS A 63 -1.08 4.31 -18.89
CA LYS A 63 -2.11 3.44 -19.47
C LYS A 63 -2.01 2.03 -18.88
N PRO A 64 -3.13 1.41 -18.46
CA PRO A 64 -3.11 0.03 -18.00
C PRO A 64 -2.51 -0.90 -19.06
N LEU A 65 -1.61 -1.78 -18.63
CA LEU A 65 -1.00 -2.81 -19.45
C LEU A 65 -1.90 -4.06 -19.47
N PRO A 66 -1.97 -4.78 -20.61
CA PRO A 66 -2.54 -6.12 -20.64
C PRO A 66 -1.83 -7.06 -19.66
N ARG A 67 -2.55 -8.05 -19.13
CA ARG A 67 -2.02 -8.97 -18.12
C ARG A 67 -0.79 -9.75 -18.61
N GLU A 68 -0.74 -10.05 -19.90
CA GLU A 68 0.36 -10.77 -20.55
C GLU A 68 1.65 -9.95 -20.62
N GLN A 69 1.54 -8.62 -20.48
CA GLN A 69 2.67 -7.68 -20.47
C GLN A 69 3.07 -7.26 -19.05
N ALA A 70 2.31 -7.69 -18.04
CA ALA A 70 2.60 -7.38 -16.65
C ALA A 70 3.80 -8.21 -16.14
N SER A 71 4.66 -7.57 -15.35
CA SER A 71 5.82 -8.20 -14.75
C SER A 71 5.43 -9.09 -13.56
N TRP A 72 5.40 -10.40 -13.82
CA TRP A 72 5.06 -11.41 -12.81
C TRP A 72 5.92 -11.31 -11.54
N ALA A 73 7.22 -11.00 -11.68
CA ALA A 73 8.14 -10.90 -10.56
C ALA A 73 7.79 -9.79 -9.56
N TYR A 74 7.20 -8.68 -10.02
CA TYR A 74 6.73 -7.62 -9.13
C TYR A 74 5.39 -7.97 -8.49
N TRP A 75 4.48 -8.62 -9.20
CA TRP A 75 3.21 -9.08 -8.63
C TRP A 75 3.38 -10.07 -7.49
N GLN A 76 4.30 -11.03 -7.63
CA GLN A 76 4.61 -11.95 -6.54
C GLN A 76 5.06 -11.22 -5.26
N ARG A 77 5.77 -10.10 -5.40
CA ARG A 77 6.18 -9.26 -4.27
C ARG A 77 5.03 -8.44 -3.70
N VAL A 78 4.12 -7.94 -4.56
CA VAL A 78 2.91 -7.25 -4.11
C VAL A 78 2.03 -8.18 -3.28
N GLU A 79 1.81 -9.41 -3.74
CA GLU A 79 1.00 -10.39 -3.01
C GLU A 79 1.61 -10.73 -1.65
N GLN A 80 2.95 -10.74 -1.53
CA GLN A 80 3.64 -10.96 -0.25
C GLN A 80 3.52 -9.80 0.75
N ILE A 81 3.01 -8.64 0.34
CA ILE A 81 2.72 -7.52 1.24
C ILE A 81 1.47 -7.79 2.09
N GLU A 82 0.52 -8.60 1.58
CA GLU A 82 -0.65 -9.01 2.35
C GLU A 82 -0.22 -9.62 3.69
N GLY A 83 -0.89 -9.22 4.77
CA GLY A 83 -0.55 -9.60 6.13
C GLY A 83 0.52 -8.72 6.80
N SER A 84 1.06 -7.70 6.13
CA SER A 84 2.06 -6.79 6.72
C SER A 84 1.43 -5.64 7.50
N ARG A 85 2.18 -5.09 8.47
CA ARG A 85 1.90 -3.84 9.17
C ARG A 85 2.61 -2.68 8.50
N VAL A 86 1.98 -1.51 8.51
CA VAL A 86 2.54 -0.27 7.94
C VAL A 86 1.98 0.96 8.66
N ASN A 87 2.78 2.02 8.70
CA ASN A 87 2.35 3.31 9.23
C ASN A 87 1.92 4.21 8.08
N LEU A 88 0.68 4.67 8.10
CA LEU A 88 0.08 5.51 7.06
C LEU A 88 -0.31 6.87 7.63
N ALA A 89 -0.12 7.96 6.89
CA ALA A 89 -0.67 9.26 7.26
C ALA A 89 -2.21 9.22 7.21
N PHE A 90 -2.89 10.09 7.97
CA PHE A 90 -4.36 10.15 7.96
C PHE A 90 -4.95 10.32 6.55
N GLU A 91 -4.30 11.14 5.71
CA GLU A 91 -4.68 11.38 4.31
C GLU A 91 -4.64 10.12 3.41
N ALA A 92 -3.98 9.04 3.84
CA ALA A 92 -4.00 7.78 3.10
C ALA A 92 -5.40 7.16 3.01
N ALA A 93 -6.28 7.52 3.95
CA ALA A 93 -7.64 7.03 3.99
C ALA A 93 -8.57 7.71 2.97
N ASP A 94 -8.14 8.80 2.34
CA ASP A 94 -8.88 9.50 1.27
C ASP A 94 -8.90 8.72 -0.06
N GLY A 95 -8.31 7.52 -0.10
CA GLY A 95 -8.23 6.67 -1.29
C GLY A 95 -7.25 7.16 -2.36
N ARG A 96 -6.48 8.22 -2.07
CA ARG A 96 -5.45 8.71 -2.99
C ARG A 96 -4.28 7.71 -3.10
N PRO A 97 -3.70 7.53 -4.30
CA PRO A 97 -2.59 6.60 -4.46
C PRO A 97 -1.32 7.09 -3.76
N LEU A 98 -0.78 6.29 -2.85
CA LEU A 98 0.49 6.53 -2.20
C LEU A 98 1.64 6.08 -3.09
N ARG A 99 2.47 7.03 -3.51
CA ARG A 99 3.69 6.72 -4.27
C ARG A 99 4.78 6.24 -3.33
N LEU A 100 5.18 4.99 -3.51
CA LEU A 100 6.23 4.35 -2.74
C LEU A 100 7.49 4.17 -3.60
N ARG A 101 8.62 4.06 -2.90
CA ARG A 101 9.91 3.71 -3.50
C ARG A 101 9.95 2.22 -3.82
N LEU A 102 10.62 1.82 -4.90
CA LEU A 102 10.71 0.41 -5.32
C LEU A 102 11.32 -0.47 -4.23
N GLU A 103 12.23 0.10 -3.43
CA GLU A 103 12.90 -0.49 -2.28
C GLU A 103 11.91 -1.04 -1.23
N THR A 104 10.72 -0.43 -1.12
CA THR A 104 9.65 -0.91 -0.23
C THR A 104 8.98 -2.18 -0.76
N LEU A 105 8.98 -2.39 -2.08
CA LEU A 105 8.47 -3.60 -2.73
C LEU A 105 9.55 -4.70 -2.80
N THR A 106 10.82 -4.31 -2.96
CA THR A 106 11.93 -5.28 -3.01
C THR A 106 12.34 -5.81 -1.64
N GLY A 107 11.93 -5.12 -0.56
CA GLY A 107 12.27 -5.44 0.82
C GLY A 107 13.56 -4.78 1.31
N GLU A 108 14.17 -3.92 0.50
CA GLU A 108 15.38 -3.15 0.84
C GLU A 108 15.07 -2.01 1.83
N HIS A 109 13.80 -1.61 1.94
CA HIS A 109 13.34 -0.65 2.95
C HIS A 109 12.27 -1.29 3.84
N PRO A 110 12.37 -1.21 5.19
CA PRO A 110 11.47 -1.86 6.14
C PRO A 110 10.12 -1.14 6.29
N PHE A 111 9.51 -0.70 5.19
CA PHE A 111 8.23 0.00 5.20
C PHE A 111 7.07 -0.94 5.57
N PHE A 112 7.13 -2.19 5.08
CA PHE A 112 6.21 -3.26 5.44
C PHE A 112 6.89 -4.20 6.44
N SER A 113 6.26 -4.40 7.58
CA SER A 113 6.77 -5.31 8.63
C SER A 113 5.81 -6.48 8.80
N LYS A 114 6.30 -7.73 8.82
CA LYS A 114 5.42 -8.90 8.97
C LYS A 114 4.66 -8.85 10.30
N TYR A 115 3.34 -9.07 10.26
CA TYR A 115 2.54 -9.28 11.45
C TYR A 115 2.95 -10.62 12.07
N ARG A 116 3.56 -10.60 13.27
CA ARG A 116 3.62 -11.77 14.14
C ARG A 116 2.53 -11.60 15.20
N GLU A 117 1.56 -12.51 15.19
CA GLU A 117 0.70 -12.78 16.34
C GLU A 117 1.60 -13.37 17.44
N ASN A 118 1.72 -12.66 18.55
CA ASN A 118 2.28 -13.21 19.80
C ASN A 118 1.13 -13.44 20.76
#